data_AF-A0A6B3ECL3-F1
#
_entry.id   AF-A0A6B3ECL3-F1
#
_cell.length_a   1.000
_cell.length_b   1.000
_cell.length_c   1.000
_cell.angle_alpha   90.00
_cell.angle_beta   90.00
_cell.angle_gamma   90.00
#
_symmetry.space_group_name_H-M   'P 1'
#
loop_
_entity.id
_entity.type
_entity.pdbx_description
1 polymer ?
#
loop_
_entity_poly.entity_id
_entity_poly.type
_entity_poly.pdbx_seq_one_letter_code
_entity_poly.pdbx_strand_id
1 'polypeptide(L)'
;RFLRRAEKKLKKAQRNLSRKQKGSRNREKARRKVARAHAKVTDARHEFHHQLSTKLISENQGIAVEDLSVAGLARTKLAKSVHDAGWASFVHMLEYKAERYGRTLVRIGRFEPTSQTCSACGVKDGPKPLNVREWTCTACGTTHDRDT
;
A
#
# COMPACT_ATOMS: atom_id res chain seq x y z
N ARG A 1 0.90 -2.45 -7.86
CA ARG A 1 0.14 -2.41 -9.14
C ARG A 1 0.82 -1.51 -10.18
N PHE A 2 1.33 -0.34 -9.80
CA PHE A 2 1.87 0.66 -10.73
C PHE A 2 3.34 0.38 -11.08
N LEU A 3 4.16 0.12 -10.05
CA LEU A 3 5.58 -0.20 -10.23
C LEU A 3 5.75 -1.50 -11.03
N ARG A 4 4.98 -2.54 -10.70
CA ARG A 4 5.02 -3.84 -11.42
C ARG A 4 4.68 -3.70 -12.91
N ARG A 5 3.67 -2.89 -13.28
CA ARG A 5 3.31 -2.62 -14.68
C ARG A 5 4.40 -1.86 -15.43
N ALA A 6 5.03 -0.88 -14.77
CA ALA A 6 6.09 -0.08 -15.37
C ALA A 6 7.48 -0.74 -15.30
N GLU A 7 7.63 -1.84 -14.56
CA GLU A 7 8.91 -2.45 -14.21
C GLU A 7 9.76 -2.80 -15.44
N LYS A 8 9.15 -3.45 -16.45
CA LYS A 8 9.86 -3.83 -17.69
C LYS A 8 10.44 -2.59 -18.40
N LYS A 9 9.67 -1.52 -18.46
CA LYS A 9 10.06 -0.25 -19.11
C LYS A 9 11.14 0.47 -18.29
N LEU A 10 11.01 0.51 -16.97
CA LEU A 10 11.99 1.09 -16.06
C LEU A 10 13.32 0.34 -16.13
N LYS A 11 13.31 -1.00 -16.07
CA LYS A 11 14.52 -1.82 -16.22
C LYS A 11 15.23 -1.57 -17.54
N LYS A 12 14.48 -1.48 -18.66
CA LYS A 12 15.06 -1.15 -19.98
C LYS A 12 15.70 0.25 -19.99
N ALA A 13 15.02 1.25 -19.43
CA ALA A 13 15.53 2.62 -19.35
C ALA A 13 16.79 2.72 -18.47
N GLN A 14 16.80 2.04 -17.32
CA GLN A 14 17.96 1.99 -16.41
C GLN A 14 19.15 1.26 -17.05
N ARG A 15 18.92 0.11 -17.70
CA ARG A 15 19.98 -0.61 -18.44
C ARG A 15 20.58 0.25 -19.55
N ASN A 16 19.74 0.97 -20.29
CA ASN A 16 20.19 1.90 -21.32
C ASN A 16 21.04 3.03 -20.74
N LEU A 17 20.64 3.60 -19.58
CA LEU A 17 21.42 4.63 -18.88
C LEU A 17 22.78 4.10 -18.41
N SER A 18 22.79 2.91 -17.81
CA SER A 18 24.02 2.28 -17.28
C SER A 18 25.09 2.07 -18.35
N ARG A 19 24.67 1.79 -19.60
CA ARG A 19 25.57 1.58 -20.75
C ARG A 19 26.11 2.88 -21.34
N LYS A 20 25.67 4.07 -20.89
CA LYS A 20 26.17 5.36 -21.41
C LYS A 20 27.39 5.85 -20.63
N GLN A 21 28.38 6.35 -21.36
CA GLN A 21 29.58 6.96 -20.82
C GLN A 21 29.25 8.06 -19.82
N LYS A 22 29.89 8.01 -18.64
CA LYS A 22 29.77 9.04 -17.59
C LYS A 22 30.14 10.41 -18.17
N GLY A 23 29.42 11.46 -17.77
CA GLY A 23 29.63 12.84 -18.28
C GLY A 23 29.10 13.14 -19.68
N SER A 24 28.78 12.13 -20.51
CA SER A 24 28.32 12.39 -21.89
C SER A 24 26.91 13.02 -21.96
N ARG A 25 26.68 13.88 -22.97
CA ARG A 25 25.34 14.43 -23.28
C ARG A 25 24.29 13.34 -23.51
N ASN A 26 24.70 12.18 -24.02
CA ASN A 26 23.81 11.03 -24.24
C ASN A 26 23.38 10.35 -22.93
N ARG A 27 24.27 10.30 -21.92
CA ARG A 27 23.92 9.84 -20.57
C ARG A 27 22.91 10.79 -19.92
N GLU A 28 23.09 12.10 -20.10
CA GLU A 28 22.14 13.09 -19.58
C GLU A 28 20.73 12.92 -20.18
N LYS A 29 20.64 12.73 -21.50
CA LYS A 29 19.38 12.40 -22.17
C LYS A 29 18.75 11.11 -21.62
N ALA A 30 19.55 10.08 -21.37
CA ALA A 30 19.07 8.82 -20.79
C ALA A 30 18.60 8.99 -19.33
N ARG A 31 19.30 9.81 -18.52
CA ARG A 31 18.93 10.13 -17.14
C ARG A 31 17.55 10.77 -17.08
N ARG A 32 17.29 11.76 -17.94
CA ARG A 32 15.98 12.42 -18.05
C ARG A 32 14.88 11.42 -18.45
N LYS A 33 15.16 10.46 -19.32
CA LYS A 33 14.19 9.40 -19.69
C LYS A 33 13.84 8.51 -18.49
N VAL A 34 14.83 8.13 -17.68
CA VAL A 34 14.60 7.36 -16.43
C VAL A 34 13.78 8.19 -15.45
N ALA A 35 14.14 9.46 -15.22
CA ALA A 35 13.40 10.35 -14.34
C ALA A 35 11.93 10.50 -14.76
N ARG A 36 11.67 10.75 -16.05
CA ARG A 36 10.29 10.82 -16.60
C ARG A 36 9.51 9.53 -16.42
N ALA A 37 10.17 8.37 -16.51
CA ALA A 37 9.51 7.09 -16.29
C ALA A 37 9.12 6.90 -14.81
N HIS A 38 9.99 7.31 -13.87
CA HIS A 38 9.67 7.31 -12.44
C HIS A 38 8.56 8.31 -12.08
N ALA A 39 8.58 9.51 -12.67
CA ALA A 39 7.53 10.51 -12.51
C ALA A 39 6.17 9.93 -12.91
N LYS A 40 6.05 9.34 -14.11
CA LYS A 40 4.80 8.69 -14.56
C LYS A 40 4.25 7.62 -13.61
N VAL A 41 5.13 6.83 -12.98
CA VAL A 41 4.71 5.82 -11.99
C VAL A 41 4.21 6.49 -10.71
N THR A 42 4.88 7.55 -10.29
CA THR A 42 4.51 8.34 -9.11
C THR A 42 3.17 9.02 -9.33
N ASP A 43 2.99 9.69 -10.47
CA ASP A 43 1.76 10.40 -10.84
C ASP A 43 0.58 9.43 -10.94
N ALA A 44 0.76 8.28 -11.61
CA ALA A 44 -0.30 7.27 -11.71
C ALA A 44 -0.72 6.69 -10.36
N ARG A 45 0.24 6.49 -9.44
CA ARG A 45 -0.05 6.05 -8.07
C ARG A 45 -0.75 7.14 -7.28
N HIS A 46 -0.30 8.39 -7.41
CA HIS A 46 -0.87 9.54 -6.74
C HIS A 46 -2.32 9.77 -7.16
N GLU A 47 -2.59 9.75 -8.47
CA GLU A 47 -3.95 9.87 -9.02
C GLU A 47 -4.87 8.77 -8.48
N PHE A 48 -4.41 7.52 -8.48
CA PHE A 48 -5.17 6.42 -7.91
C PHE A 48 -5.48 6.62 -6.42
N HIS A 49 -4.50 7.07 -5.63
CA HIS A 49 -4.73 7.36 -4.22
C HIS A 49 -5.71 8.50 -4.02
N HIS A 50 -5.66 9.56 -4.84
CA HIS A 50 -6.63 10.64 -4.77
C HIS A 50 -8.04 10.15 -5.07
N GLN A 51 -8.23 9.43 -6.17
CA GLN A 51 -9.55 8.89 -6.54
C GLN A 51 -10.08 7.97 -5.45
N LEU A 52 -9.27 7.02 -4.98
CA LEU A 52 -9.68 6.05 -3.97
C LEU A 52 -9.99 6.70 -2.62
N SER A 53 -9.13 7.59 -2.14
CA SER A 53 -9.36 8.28 -0.85
C SER A 53 -10.57 9.20 -0.92
N THR A 54 -10.81 9.90 -2.03
CA THR A 54 -12.05 10.69 -2.19
C THR A 54 -13.26 9.78 -2.16
N LYS A 55 -13.24 8.69 -2.92
CA LYS A 55 -14.34 7.73 -2.97
C LYS A 55 -14.70 7.21 -1.58
N LEU A 56 -13.71 6.69 -0.85
CA LEU A 56 -13.92 6.14 0.49
C LEU A 56 -14.49 7.17 1.46
N ILE A 57 -13.94 8.39 1.46
CA ILE A 57 -14.39 9.48 2.34
C ILE A 57 -15.81 9.97 1.96
N SER A 58 -16.14 9.96 0.67
CA SER A 58 -17.47 10.38 0.22
C SER A 58 -18.56 9.36 0.56
N GLU A 59 -18.24 8.08 0.46
CA GLU A 59 -19.20 6.97 0.60
C GLU A 59 -19.39 6.49 2.05
N ASN A 60 -18.49 6.86 2.97
CA ASN A 60 -18.49 6.37 4.35
C ASN A 60 -18.53 7.53 5.35
N GLN A 61 -19.31 7.37 6.43
CA GLN A 61 -19.36 8.35 7.54
C GLN A 61 -18.11 8.27 8.43
N GLY A 62 -17.52 7.08 8.51
CA GLY A 62 -16.29 6.82 9.24
C GLY A 62 -15.44 5.76 8.57
N ILE A 63 -14.13 5.86 8.73
CA ILE A 63 -13.15 4.90 8.22
C ILE A 63 -12.20 4.55 9.36
N ALA A 64 -11.90 3.26 9.52
CA ALA A 64 -10.86 2.79 10.41
C ALA A 64 -9.66 2.29 9.62
N VAL A 65 -8.44 2.66 10.03
CA VAL A 65 -7.18 2.23 9.41
C VAL A 65 -6.25 1.66 10.47
N GLU A 66 -5.62 0.53 10.19
CA GLU A 66 -4.62 -0.05 11.10
C GLU A 66 -3.33 0.78 11.11
N ASP A 67 -2.77 1.02 12.30
CA ASP A 67 -1.44 1.61 12.46
C ASP A 67 -0.32 0.60 12.15
N LEU A 68 -0.09 0.38 10.85
CA LEU A 68 0.99 -0.47 10.38
C LEU A 68 2.35 0.25 10.47
N SER A 69 3.38 -0.47 10.93
CA SER A 69 4.78 -0.01 10.80
C SER A 69 5.23 -0.08 9.35
N VAL A 70 4.83 0.90 8.53
CA VAL A 70 5.17 0.96 7.10
C VAL A 70 6.69 0.94 6.90
N ALA A 71 7.44 1.65 7.74
CA ALA A 71 8.90 1.66 7.70
C ALA A 71 9.50 0.28 8.02
N GLY A 72 8.94 -0.44 9.00
CA GLY A 72 9.34 -1.81 9.32
C GLY A 72 9.05 -2.76 8.16
N LEU A 73 7.82 -2.74 7.65
CA LEU A 73 7.40 -3.59 6.53
C LEU A 73 8.21 -3.32 5.25
N ALA A 74 8.58 -2.05 5.02
CA ALA A 74 9.43 -1.62 3.92
C ALA A 74 10.86 -2.18 3.97
N ARG A 75 11.30 -2.76 5.10
CA ARG A 75 12.61 -3.41 5.27
C ARG A 75 12.55 -4.94 5.20
N THR A 76 11.36 -5.50 4.97
CA THR A 76 11.16 -6.96 4.88
C THR A 76 11.10 -7.44 3.42
N LYS A 77 10.83 -8.74 3.22
CA LYS A 77 10.52 -9.31 1.90
C LYS A 77 9.31 -8.66 1.22
N LEU A 78 8.47 -7.93 1.98
CA LEU A 78 7.32 -7.18 1.47
C LEU A 78 7.67 -5.79 0.94
N ALA A 79 8.91 -5.33 1.08
CA ALA A 79 9.35 -3.98 0.73
C ALA A 79 8.82 -3.49 -0.62
N LYS A 80 8.98 -4.31 -1.66
CA LYS A 80 8.52 -3.97 -3.01
C LYS A 80 7.00 -3.74 -3.07
N SER A 81 6.22 -4.57 -2.38
CA SER A 81 4.76 -4.44 -2.34
C SER A 81 4.33 -3.23 -1.52
N VAL A 82 4.98 -2.98 -0.37
CA VAL A 82 4.72 -1.82 0.50
C VAL A 82 5.00 -0.50 -0.23
N HIS A 83 6.13 -0.40 -0.92
CA HIS A 83 6.47 0.79 -1.70
C HIS A 83 5.57 0.97 -2.94
N ASP A 84 5.17 -0.11 -3.60
CA ASP A 84 4.25 -0.05 -4.74
C ASP A 84 2.83 0.32 -4.30
N ALA A 85 2.42 -0.09 -3.10
CA ALA A 85 1.15 0.31 -2.48
C ALA A 85 1.16 1.76 -1.98
N GLY A 86 2.31 2.29 -1.56
CA GLY A 86 2.43 3.69 -1.11
C GLY A 86 1.56 4.04 0.10
N TRP A 87 1.43 3.10 1.05
CA TRP A 87 0.49 3.15 2.18
C TRP A 87 0.54 4.46 2.97
N ALA A 88 1.73 4.93 3.34
CA ALA A 88 1.88 6.17 4.10
C ALA A 88 1.25 7.39 3.41
N SER A 89 1.45 7.52 2.09
CA SER A 89 0.84 8.61 1.31
C SER A 89 -0.68 8.49 1.23
N PHE A 90 -1.19 7.25 1.17
CA PHE A 90 -2.63 7.00 1.07
C PHE A 90 -3.33 7.31 2.41
N VAL A 91 -2.77 6.88 3.54
CA VAL A 91 -3.30 7.19 4.87
C VAL A 91 -3.28 8.70 5.10
N HIS A 92 -2.20 9.38 4.73
CA HIS A 92 -2.15 10.84 4.82
C HIS A 92 -3.25 11.52 3.98
N MET A 93 -3.58 10.96 2.81
CA MET A 93 -4.70 11.44 2.00
C MET A 93 -6.07 11.21 2.64
N LEU A 94 -6.26 10.08 3.34
CA LEU A 94 -7.48 9.83 4.09
C LEU A 94 -7.62 10.82 5.25
N GLU A 95 -6.53 11.14 5.96
CA GLU A 95 -6.52 12.08 7.07
C GLU A 95 -7.01 13.47 6.66
N TYR A 96 -6.32 14.12 5.72
CA TYR A 96 -6.69 15.49 5.35
C TYR A 96 -8.07 15.55 4.67
N LYS A 97 -8.51 14.48 4.00
CA LYS A 97 -9.84 14.44 3.39
C LYS A 97 -10.92 14.15 4.41
N ALA A 98 -10.67 13.30 5.41
CA ALA A 98 -11.61 13.09 6.49
C ALA A 98 -11.90 14.41 7.20
N GLU A 99 -10.85 15.16 7.52
CA GLU A 99 -10.98 16.52 8.08
C GLU A 99 -11.77 17.44 7.15
N ARG A 100 -11.39 17.52 5.87
CA ARG A 100 -12.07 18.39 4.89
C ARG A 100 -13.56 18.09 4.71
N TYR A 101 -13.95 16.82 4.73
CA TYR A 101 -15.32 16.37 4.47
C TYR A 101 -16.12 16.10 5.76
N GLY A 102 -15.55 16.39 6.94
CA GLY A 102 -16.21 16.15 8.23
C GLY A 102 -16.48 14.66 8.50
N ARG A 103 -15.58 13.77 8.06
CA ARG A 103 -15.66 12.32 8.31
C ARG A 103 -14.76 11.94 9.48
N THR A 104 -15.14 10.85 10.15
CA THR A 104 -14.32 10.28 11.22
C THR A 104 -13.27 9.34 10.63
N LEU A 105 -11.99 9.55 10.95
CA LEU A 105 -10.93 8.58 10.66
C LEU A 105 -10.35 8.07 11.98
N VAL A 106 -10.44 6.76 12.22
CA VAL A 106 -9.92 6.11 13.42
C VAL A 106 -8.66 5.32 13.06
N ARG A 107 -7.59 5.51 13.82
CA ARG A 107 -6.39 4.66 13.74
C ARG A 107 -6.51 3.53 14.76
N ILE A 108 -6.61 2.29 14.29
CA ILE A 108 -6.61 1.12 15.16
C ILE A 108 -5.17 0.86 15.62
N GLY A 109 -5.01 0.58 16.92
CA GLY A 109 -3.71 0.33 17.53
C GLY A 109 -2.94 -0.78 16.84
N ARG A 110 -1.63 -0.59 16.67
CA ARG A 110 -0.74 -1.51 15.96
C ARG A 110 -0.74 -2.96 16.49
N PHE A 111 -0.92 -3.11 17.80
CA PHE A 111 -0.88 -4.41 18.48
C PHE A 111 -2.27 -4.98 18.74
N GLU A 112 -3.31 -4.31 18.25
CA GLU A 112 -4.67 -4.82 18.32
C GLU A 112 -4.75 -6.10 17.48
N PRO A 113 -5.15 -7.24 18.04
CA PRO A 113 -5.17 -8.52 17.34
C PRO A 113 -6.35 -8.64 16.37
N THR A 114 -6.66 -7.60 15.59
CA THR A 114 -7.78 -7.55 14.62
C THR A 114 -7.81 -8.76 13.69
N SER A 115 -6.63 -9.17 13.20
CA SER A 115 -6.45 -10.33 12.30
C SER A 115 -6.39 -11.69 13.02
N GLN A 116 -6.51 -11.71 14.35
CA GLN A 116 -6.48 -12.92 15.18
C GLN A 116 -7.77 -13.10 15.99
N THR A 117 -8.68 -12.13 15.92
CA THR A 117 -9.94 -12.12 16.68
C THR A 117 -11.07 -12.56 15.78
N CYS A 118 -11.86 -13.52 16.25
CA CYS A 118 -13.08 -13.95 15.57
C CYS A 118 -14.10 -12.81 15.55
N SER A 119 -14.55 -12.39 14.37
CA SER A 119 -15.57 -11.34 14.24
C SER A 119 -16.96 -11.79 14.72
N ALA A 120 -17.21 -13.10 14.83
CA ALA A 120 -18.48 -13.64 15.30
C ALA A 120 -18.57 -13.76 16.83
N CYS A 121 -17.50 -14.19 17.51
CA CYS A 121 -17.53 -14.44 18.96
C CYS A 121 -16.50 -13.66 19.78
N GLY A 122 -15.62 -12.89 19.14
CA GLY A 122 -14.61 -12.07 19.82
C GLY A 122 -13.43 -12.84 20.42
N VAL A 123 -13.37 -14.18 20.27
CA VAL A 123 -12.24 -14.96 20.79
C VAL A 123 -10.96 -14.65 20.01
N LYS A 124 -9.85 -14.51 20.73
CA LYS A 124 -8.52 -14.43 20.12
C LYS A 124 -8.04 -15.84 19.79
N ASP A 125 -8.14 -16.20 18.51
CA ASP A 125 -7.82 -17.52 17.95
C ASP A 125 -6.34 -17.63 17.50
N GLY A 126 -5.52 -16.66 17.87
CA GLY A 126 -4.08 -16.65 17.62
C GLY A 126 -3.66 -16.27 16.19
N PRO A 127 -2.34 -16.23 15.92
CA PRO A 127 -1.78 -15.69 14.69
C PRO A 127 -2.20 -16.50 13.46
N LYS A 128 -2.68 -15.81 12.42
CA LYS A 128 -3.00 -16.38 11.11
C LYS A 128 -1.95 -15.93 10.08
N PRO A 129 -0.99 -16.81 9.69
CA PRO A 129 0.01 -16.50 8.68
C PRO A 129 -0.59 -16.07 7.34
N LEU A 130 0.17 -15.29 6.54
CA LEU A 130 -0.30 -14.72 5.26
C LEU A 130 -0.73 -15.77 4.21
N ASN A 131 -0.29 -17.03 4.34
CA ASN A 131 -0.66 -18.12 3.45
C ASN A 131 -2.01 -18.77 3.81
N VAL A 132 -2.52 -18.53 5.02
CA VAL A 132 -3.87 -18.95 5.41
C VAL A 132 -4.84 -17.95 4.79
N ARG A 133 -5.86 -18.44 4.09
CA ARG A 133 -6.90 -17.60 3.48
C ARG A 133 -8.26 -17.80 4.12
N GLU A 134 -8.55 -19.03 4.50
CA GLU A 134 -9.74 -19.38 5.24
C GLU A 134 -9.32 -19.99 6.58
N TRP A 135 -10.09 -19.71 7.62
CA TRP A 135 -9.88 -20.32 8.94
C TRP A 135 -11.22 -20.49 9.65
N THR A 136 -11.30 -21.53 10.47
CA THR A 136 -12.48 -21.81 11.29
C THR A 136 -12.15 -21.52 12.73
N CYS A 137 -12.97 -20.69 13.39
CA CYS A 137 -12.79 -20.36 14.79
C CYS A 137 -12.97 -21.60 15.66
N THR A 138 -12.01 -21.90 16.54
CA THR A 138 -12.08 -23.09 17.40
C THR A 138 -13.11 -22.98 18.51
N ALA A 139 -13.58 -21.78 18.84
CA ALA A 139 -14.56 -21.56 19.90
C ALA A 139 -16.01 -21.62 19.41
N CYS A 140 -16.32 -21.03 18.25
CA CYS A 140 -17.69 -20.93 17.74
C CYS A 140 -17.95 -21.65 16.42
N GLY A 141 -16.90 -22.21 15.78
CA GLY A 141 -17.04 -22.96 14.52
C GLY A 141 -17.31 -22.10 13.28
N THR A 142 -17.33 -20.77 13.39
CA THR A 142 -17.53 -19.88 12.24
C THR A 142 -16.32 -19.92 11.32
N THR A 143 -16.56 -20.10 10.02
CA THR A 143 -15.54 -20.01 8.98
C THR A 143 -15.44 -18.57 8.49
N HIS A 144 -14.21 -18.07 8.44
CA HIS A 144 -13.88 -16.71 8.02
C HIS A 144 -12.92 -16.76 6.83
N ASP A 145 -13.04 -15.79 5.92
CA ASP A 145 -11.90 -15.38 5.10
C ASP A 145 -11.01 -14.46 5.95
N ARG A 146 -9.69 -14.61 5.83
CA ARG A 146 -8.71 -13.91 6.68
C ARG A 146 -8.76 -12.39 6.51
N ASP A 147 -9.15 -11.91 5.34
CA ASP A 147 -9.14 -10.49 5.00
C ASP A 147 -10.56 -9.85 5.08
N THR A 148 -11.61 -10.60 5.47
CA THR A 148 -13.00 -10.11 5.67
C THR A 148 -13.56 -10.44 7.05
#